data_AF-A0A1I4J203-F1
#
_entry.id   AF-A0A1I4J203-F1
#
_cell.length_a   1.000
_cell.length_b   1.000
_cell.length_c   1.000
_cell.angle_alpha   90.00
_cell.angle_beta   90.00
_cell.angle_gamma   90.00
#
_symmetry.space_group_name_H-M   'P 1'
#
loop_
_entity.id
_entity.type
_entity.pdbx_description
1 polymer ?
#
loop_
_entity_poly.entity_id
_entity_poly.type
_entity_poly.pdbx_seq_one_letter_code
_entity_poly.pdbx_strand_id
1 'polypeptide(L)'
;MIKTLGIVLSNRTIPILKILNLREVIVINGRDHSVDYFKGLLVIGMVYTHVLQFFSDESIFISIPYITQFFNLITFSGFVFCFGYVCQLAYFCKPFRSVYMKMLITGIKTLLAFYLSGIAFQIYVGNQPLTIDTIMPILVLQVIPGWSEFLVSFSLIIFLGLVLFHSFIWISNRPTLFWMLCSLLLVTTWIDYSSITIAQLGLLVGSTDVVTFPVVQYLPFYLIGIYFAKYRIDFQWKYFLISLVGTILFIS
;
A
#
# COMPACT_ATOMS: atom_id res chain seq x y z
N MET A 1 39.60 -13.56 45.13
CA MET A 1 38.59 -14.64 45.21
C MET A 1 37.70 -14.54 43.99
N ILE A 2 38.21 -15.03 42.85
CA ILE A 2 37.52 -15.07 41.55
C ILE A 2 37.37 -16.57 41.25
N LYS A 3 36.13 -17.04 41.06
CA LYS A 3 35.86 -18.41 40.63
C LYS A 3 35.33 -18.39 39.20
N THR A 4 36.13 -19.00 38.36
CA THR A 4 35.98 -19.38 36.96
C THR A 4 34.87 -20.41 36.75
N LEU A 5 34.13 -20.31 35.64
CA LEU A 5 33.58 -21.42 34.83
C LEU A 5 33.05 -20.74 33.54
N GLY A 6 33.59 -20.92 32.34
CA GLY A 6 34.10 -22.14 31.74
C GLY A 6 33.13 -22.57 30.64
N ILE A 7 33.05 -21.81 29.55
CA ILE A 7 32.38 -22.24 28.31
C ILE A 7 33.39 -22.09 27.17
N VAL A 8 34.09 -23.19 26.91
CA VAL A 8 34.80 -23.45 25.66
C VAL A 8 33.74 -23.83 24.63
N LEU A 9 33.39 -22.92 23.73
CA LEU A 9 32.69 -23.27 22.49
C LEU A 9 33.69 -23.26 21.35
N SER A 10 33.97 -24.48 20.91
CA SER A 10 34.80 -24.87 19.78
C SER A 10 34.49 -24.03 18.54
N ASN A 11 35.54 -23.37 18.05
CA ASN A 11 35.63 -22.73 16.74
C ASN A 11 35.42 -23.80 15.66
N ARG A 12 34.21 -23.89 15.08
CA ARG A 12 33.91 -24.34 13.70
C ARG A 12 32.40 -24.62 13.59
N THR A 13 31.60 -23.61 13.24
CA THR A 13 30.36 -23.79 12.45
C THR A 13 29.78 -22.42 12.05
N ILE A 14 29.78 -22.18 10.73
CA ILE A 14 28.82 -21.39 9.95
C ILE A 14 28.76 -19.84 10.18
N PRO A 15 29.42 -19.02 9.33
CA PRO A 15 29.27 -17.55 9.37
C PRO A 15 27.84 -17.06 9.05
N ILE A 16 26.99 -17.88 8.42
CA ILE A 16 25.62 -17.53 8.01
C ILE A 16 24.69 -17.30 9.22
N LEU A 17 24.84 -18.09 10.29
CA LEU A 17 24.01 -17.95 11.50
C LEU A 17 24.33 -16.67 12.30
N LYS A 18 25.58 -16.21 12.26
CA LYS A 18 26.00 -14.96 12.91
C LYS A 18 25.51 -13.72 12.17
N ILE A 19 25.46 -13.78 10.83
CA ILE A 19 24.95 -12.70 9.97
C ILE A 19 23.42 -12.54 10.12
N LEU A 20 22.68 -13.64 10.19
CA LEU A 20 21.23 -13.62 10.45
C LEU A 20 20.90 -12.95 11.78
N ASN A 21 21.63 -13.29 12.84
CA ASN A 21 21.41 -12.73 14.17
C ASN A 21 21.82 -11.25 14.27
N LEU A 22 22.88 -10.83 13.56
CA LEU A 22 23.29 -9.42 13.48
C LEU A 22 22.32 -8.56 12.67
N ARG A 23 21.79 -9.05 11.54
CA ARG A 23 20.75 -8.34 10.77
C ARG A 23 19.43 -8.29 11.54
N GLU A 24 19.08 -9.31 12.33
CA GLU A 24 17.93 -9.27 13.20
C GLU A 24 18.07 -8.17 14.24
N VAL A 25 19.20 -8.11 14.96
CA VAL A 25 19.50 -7.12 16.01
C VAL A 25 19.59 -5.67 15.49
N ILE A 26 20.15 -5.43 14.29
CA ILE A 26 20.27 -4.06 13.74
C ILE A 26 18.90 -3.42 13.48
N VAL A 27 17.88 -4.19 13.10
CA VAL A 27 16.52 -3.67 12.85
C VAL A 27 15.72 -3.50 14.15
N ILE A 28 16.16 -4.10 15.26
CA ILE A 28 15.55 -3.85 16.58
C ILE A 28 15.84 -2.41 17.05
N ASN A 29 16.89 -1.75 16.52
CA ASN A 29 17.28 -0.38 16.90
C ASN A 29 17.49 0.61 15.73
N GLY A 30 17.34 0.21 14.46
CA GLY A 30 17.62 1.05 13.29
C GLY A 30 16.45 1.14 12.32
N ARG A 31 16.12 2.36 11.89
CA ARG A 31 15.11 2.64 10.85
C ARG A 31 15.58 2.10 9.50
N ASP A 32 14.69 1.44 8.76
CA ASP A 32 15.00 0.94 7.42
C ASP A 32 14.95 2.09 6.40
N HIS A 33 16.13 2.64 6.10
CA HIS A 33 16.28 3.75 5.16
C HIS A 33 15.89 3.38 3.72
N SER A 34 15.95 2.10 3.34
CA SER A 34 15.66 1.69 1.96
C SER A 34 14.21 1.98 1.57
N VAL A 35 13.28 1.75 2.51
CA VAL A 35 11.86 2.02 2.33
C VAL A 35 11.59 3.53 2.28
N ASP A 36 12.31 4.32 3.07
CA ASP A 36 12.18 5.78 3.05
C ASP A 36 12.64 6.35 1.69
N TYR A 37 13.77 5.89 1.16
CA TYR A 37 14.24 6.28 -0.19
C TYR A 37 13.26 5.85 -1.29
N PHE A 38 12.76 4.62 -1.23
CA PHE A 38 11.81 4.13 -2.21
C PHE A 38 10.51 4.93 -2.19
N LYS A 39 9.96 5.24 -1.01
CA LYS A 39 8.83 6.17 -0.87
C LYS A 39 9.15 7.55 -1.45
N GLY A 40 10.34 8.08 -1.22
CA GLY A 40 10.78 9.34 -1.79
C GLY A 40 10.71 9.34 -3.32
N LEU A 41 11.19 8.28 -3.97
CA LEU A 41 11.08 8.11 -5.43
C LEU A 41 9.63 8.03 -5.91
N LEU A 42 8.77 7.32 -5.17
CA LEU A 42 7.34 7.22 -5.49
C LEU A 42 6.64 8.59 -5.37
N VAL A 43 7.01 9.41 -4.37
CA VAL A 43 6.51 10.79 -4.23
C VAL A 43 6.94 11.64 -5.42
N ILE A 44 8.20 11.55 -5.85
CA ILE A 44 8.69 12.28 -7.04
C ILE A 44 7.88 11.89 -8.27
N GLY A 45 7.65 10.60 -8.50
CA GLY A 45 6.83 10.12 -9.63
C GLY A 45 5.37 10.59 -9.55
N MET A 46 4.78 10.61 -8.35
CA MET A 46 3.40 11.05 -8.16
C MET A 46 3.25 12.56 -8.39
N VAL A 47 4.18 13.37 -7.88
CA VAL A 47 4.22 14.81 -8.15
C VAL A 47 4.41 15.07 -9.64
N TYR A 48 5.34 14.36 -10.29
CA TYR A 48 5.58 14.48 -11.73
C TYR A 48 4.30 14.19 -12.53
N THR A 49 3.59 13.13 -12.19
CA THR A 49 2.34 12.75 -12.87
C THR A 49 1.27 13.82 -12.75
N HIS A 50 1.06 14.35 -11.54
CA HIS A 50 0.08 15.41 -11.34
C HIS A 50 0.47 16.72 -12.03
N VAL A 51 1.76 17.06 -12.09
CA VAL A 51 2.23 18.21 -12.88
C VAL A 51 1.85 18.05 -14.36
N LEU A 52 2.04 16.85 -14.94
CA LEU A 52 1.60 16.60 -16.31
C LEU A 52 0.08 16.69 -16.44
N GLN A 53 -0.68 16.03 -15.56
CA GLN A 53 -2.15 16.06 -15.60
C GLN A 53 -2.75 17.46 -15.46
N PHE A 54 -2.09 18.38 -14.73
CA PHE A 54 -2.57 19.75 -14.55
C PHE A 54 -2.14 20.73 -15.65
N PHE A 55 -0.92 20.57 -16.19
CA PHE A 55 -0.30 21.62 -17.01
C PHE A 55 0.02 21.20 -18.44
N SER A 56 -0.11 19.92 -18.79
CA SER A 56 0.15 19.46 -20.15
C SER A 56 -1.12 19.45 -21.01
N ASP A 57 -0.93 19.58 -22.31
CA ASP A 57 -1.99 19.52 -23.31
C ASP A 57 -1.86 18.22 -24.12
N GLU A 58 -2.81 17.32 -23.92
CA GLU A 58 -2.86 16.02 -24.58
C GLU A 58 -3.05 16.12 -26.10
N SER A 59 -3.59 17.24 -26.59
CA SER A 59 -3.76 17.48 -28.04
C SER A 59 -2.44 17.76 -28.75
N ILE A 60 -1.44 18.26 -28.02
CA ILE A 60 -0.09 18.56 -28.53
C ILE A 60 0.84 17.38 -28.28
N PHE A 61 0.76 16.76 -27.09
CA PHE A 61 1.64 15.69 -26.67
C PHE A 61 0.87 14.38 -26.47
N ILE A 62 0.72 13.61 -27.55
CA ILE A 62 0.00 12.33 -27.57
C ILE A 62 0.59 11.28 -26.60
N SER A 63 1.85 11.46 -26.16
CA SER A 63 2.50 10.57 -25.19
C SER A 63 2.07 10.78 -23.74
N ILE A 64 1.42 11.91 -23.40
CA ILE A 64 1.06 12.26 -22.02
C ILE A 64 0.16 11.22 -21.34
N PRO A 65 -0.92 10.71 -21.98
CA PRO A 65 -1.77 9.69 -21.35
C PRO A 65 -0.98 8.42 -20.97
N TYR A 66 -0.09 7.95 -21.85
CA TYR A 66 0.73 6.77 -21.59
C TYR A 66 1.73 6.99 -20.45
N ILE A 67 2.38 8.16 -20.41
CA ILE A 67 3.34 8.51 -19.36
C ILE A 67 2.62 8.64 -18.02
N THR A 68 1.49 9.35 -17.97
CA THR A 68 0.72 9.53 -16.74
C THR A 68 0.15 8.21 -16.24
N GLN A 69 -0.36 7.35 -17.12
CA GLN A 69 -0.81 5.99 -16.76
C GLN A 69 0.34 5.13 -16.22
N PHE A 70 1.52 5.15 -16.84
CA PHE A 70 2.71 4.44 -16.37
C PHE A 70 3.10 4.85 -14.95
N PHE A 71 3.23 6.17 -14.71
CA PHE A 71 3.62 6.65 -13.39
C PHE A 71 2.50 6.47 -12.36
N ASN A 72 1.22 6.65 -12.70
CA ASN A 72 0.11 6.36 -11.80
C ASN A 72 0.13 4.88 -11.36
N LEU A 73 0.33 3.96 -12.31
CA LEU A 73 0.41 2.53 -12.03
C LEU A 73 1.56 2.21 -11.08
N ILE A 74 2.78 2.66 -11.37
CA ILE A 74 3.97 2.34 -10.58
C ILE A 74 3.92 3.03 -9.20
N THR A 75 3.56 4.30 -9.16
CA THR A 75 3.62 5.09 -7.91
C THR A 75 2.57 4.59 -6.92
N PHE A 76 1.33 4.41 -7.35
CA PHE A 76 0.26 3.97 -6.47
C PHE A 76 0.48 2.53 -5.99
N SER A 77 0.75 1.58 -6.90
CA SER A 77 1.04 0.20 -6.50
C SER A 77 2.28 0.11 -5.61
N GLY A 78 3.31 0.90 -5.89
CA GLY A 78 4.50 1.04 -5.05
C GLY A 78 4.21 1.58 -3.66
N PHE A 79 3.32 2.58 -3.52
CA PHE A 79 2.91 3.07 -2.21
C PHE A 79 2.13 2.03 -1.41
N VAL A 80 1.23 1.29 -2.06
CA VAL A 80 0.48 0.19 -1.44
C VAL A 80 1.42 -0.94 -0.98
N PHE A 81 2.41 -1.30 -1.80
CA PHE A 81 3.48 -2.24 -1.43
C PHE A 81 4.28 -1.73 -0.22
N CYS A 82 4.76 -0.49 -0.26
CA CYS A 82 5.47 0.15 0.85
C CYS A 82 4.63 0.16 2.14
N PHE A 83 3.32 0.38 2.01
CA PHE A 83 2.40 0.40 3.12
C PHE A 83 2.29 -0.98 3.77
N GLY A 84 2.16 -2.04 2.97
CA GLY A 84 2.21 -3.43 3.44
C GLY A 84 3.52 -3.78 4.12
N TYR A 85 4.65 -3.40 3.51
CA TYR A 85 5.99 -3.61 4.06
C TYR A 85 6.14 -2.97 5.45
N VAL A 86 5.75 -1.70 5.59
CA VAL A 86 5.80 -1.01 6.89
C VAL A 86 4.79 -1.59 7.88
N CYS A 87 3.60 -2.00 7.45
CA CYS A 87 2.64 -2.65 8.34
C CYS A 87 3.19 -3.98 8.90
N GLN A 88 3.96 -4.75 8.13
CA GLN A 88 4.62 -5.94 8.64
C GLN A 88 5.62 -5.63 9.75
N LEU A 89 6.47 -4.62 9.56
CA LEU A 89 7.48 -4.22 10.54
C LEU A 89 6.88 -3.52 11.77
N ALA A 90 5.82 -2.74 11.59
CA ALA A 90 5.21 -1.96 12.65
C ALA A 90 4.19 -2.78 13.47
N TYR A 91 3.44 -3.67 12.81
CA TYR A 91 2.24 -4.30 13.36
C TYR A 91 2.26 -5.83 13.31
N PHE A 92 2.34 -6.46 12.14
CA PHE A 92 2.11 -7.91 12.01
C PHE A 92 3.22 -8.79 12.60
N CYS A 93 4.41 -8.26 12.86
CA CYS A 93 5.46 -8.95 13.60
C CYS A 93 5.25 -8.97 15.13
N LYS A 94 4.22 -8.28 15.64
CA LYS A 94 3.94 -8.12 17.08
C LYS A 94 2.60 -8.77 17.45
N PRO A 95 2.39 -9.10 18.74
CA PRO A 95 1.10 -9.61 19.20
C PRO A 95 -0.04 -8.62 18.94
N PHE A 96 -1.18 -9.09 18.43
CA PHE A 96 -2.35 -8.27 18.06
C PHE A 96 -2.76 -7.27 19.16
N ARG A 97 -2.83 -7.74 20.41
CA ARG A 97 -3.20 -6.93 21.58
C ARG A 97 -2.30 -5.70 21.80
N SER A 98 -1.07 -5.72 21.30
CA SER A 98 -0.14 -4.59 21.43
C SER A 98 -0.23 -3.55 20.30
N VAL A 99 -0.88 -3.90 19.19
CA VAL A 99 -0.87 -3.09 17.95
C VAL A 99 -2.24 -2.70 17.41
N TYR A 100 -3.32 -3.39 17.81
CA TYR A 100 -4.67 -3.16 17.27
C TYR A 100 -5.11 -1.69 17.39
N MET A 101 -4.91 -1.06 18.55
CA MET A 101 -5.22 0.37 18.74
C MET A 101 -4.38 1.28 17.86
N LYS A 102 -3.11 0.94 17.63
CA LYS A 102 -2.22 1.74 16.77
C LYS A 102 -2.68 1.66 15.32
N MET A 103 -3.05 0.47 14.84
CA MET A 103 -3.60 0.29 13.50
C MET A 103 -4.93 1.05 13.34
N LEU A 104 -5.82 0.95 14.32
CA LEU A 104 -7.09 1.66 14.33
C LEU A 104 -6.89 3.18 14.27
N ILE A 105 -6.02 3.73 15.12
CA ILE A 105 -5.69 5.16 15.14
C ILE A 105 -5.08 5.60 13.81
N THR A 106 -4.18 4.81 13.22
CA THR A 106 -3.61 5.10 11.90
C THR A 106 -4.71 5.18 10.84
N GLY A 107 -5.61 4.18 10.78
CA GLY A 107 -6.71 4.18 9.83
C GLY A 107 -7.67 5.36 10.01
N ILE A 108 -8.02 5.68 11.27
CA ILE A 108 -8.86 6.85 11.60
C ILE A 108 -8.17 8.15 11.20
N LYS A 109 -6.88 8.32 11.47
CA LYS A 109 -6.14 9.53 11.08
C LYS A 109 -6.12 9.72 9.56
N THR A 110 -5.91 8.64 8.81
CA THR A 110 -5.97 8.69 7.35
C THR A 110 -7.39 9.02 6.86
N LEU A 111 -8.43 8.47 7.49
CA LEU A 111 -9.82 8.77 7.16
C LEU A 111 -10.20 10.22 7.48
N LEU A 112 -9.72 10.76 8.61
CA LEU A 112 -9.92 12.17 8.95
C LEU A 112 -9.20 13.09 7.96
N ALA A 113 -8.00 12.72 7.51
CA ALA A 113 -7.30 13.46 6.46
C ALA A 113 -8.08 13.45 5.14
N PHE A 114 -8.70 12.32 4.78
CA PHE A 114 -9.64 12.25 3.65
C PHE A 114 -10.82 13.21 3.84
N TYR A 115 -11.51 13.18 4.98
CA TYR A 115 -12.65 14.08 5.18
C TYR A 115 -12.25 15.56 5.16
N LEU A 116 -11.14 15.94 5.80
CA LEU A 116 -10.67 17.32 5.80
C LEU A 116 -10.29 17.79 4.38
N SER A 117 -9.54 16.98 3.64
CA SER A 117 -9.14 17.32 2.27
C SER A 117 -10.33 17.32 1.31
N GLY A 118 -11.24 16.35 1.42
CA GLY A 118 -12.40 16.24 0.57
C GLY A 118 -13.43 17.35 0.78
N ILE A 119 -13.67 17.75 2.04
CA ILE A 119 -14.51 18.92 2.33
C ILE A 119 -13.86 20.19 1.78
N ALA A 120 -12.54 20.36 1.94
CA ALA A 120 -11.82 21.50 1.38
C ALA A 120 -11.91 21.54 -0.16
N PHE A 121 -11.75 20.39 -0.82
CA PHE A 121 -11.90 20.27 -2.28
C PHE A 121 -13.29 20.74 -2.73
N GLN A 122 -14.35 20.26 -2.08
CA GLN A 122 -15.71 20.59 -2.47
C GLN A 122 -16.02 22.09 -2.36
N ILE A 123 -15.44 22.76 -1.38
CA ILE A 123 -15.61 24.21 -1.15
C ILE A 123 -14.77 25.03 -2.12
N TYR A 124 -13.46 24.75 -2.20
CA TYR A 124 -12.52 25.61 -2.92
C TYR A 124 -12.41 25.30 -4.41
N VAL A 125 -12.57 24.03 -4.80
CA VAL A 125 -12.48 23.58 -6.20
C VAL A 125 -13.88 23.36 -6.77
N GLY A 126 -14.75 22.71 -6.00
CA GLY A 126 -16.14 22.44 -6.39
C GLY A 126 -17.09 23.63 -6.30
N ASN A 127 -16.64 24.77 -5.74
CA ASN A 127 -17.43 25.98 -5.49
C ASN A 127 -18.77 25.71 -4.77
N GLN A 128 -18.83 24.68 -3.92
CA GLN A 128 -20.04 24.35 -3.16
C GLN A 128 -20.06 25.10 -1.82
N PRO A 129 -21.24 25.50 -1.34
CA PRO A 129 -21.35 26.11 -0.02
C PRO A 129 -21.07 25.08 1.09
N LEU A 130 -20.50 25.52 2.21
CA LEU A 130 -20.30 24.71 3.41
C LEU A 130 -21.64 24.49 4.12
N THR A 131 -22.41 23.52 3.63
CA THR A 131 -23.72 23.14 4.18
C THR A 131 -23.74 21.65 4.51
N ILE A 132 -24.72 21.22 5.31
CA ILE A 132 -24.88 19.80 5.65
C ILE A 132 -25.12 18.93 4.41
N ASP A 133 -25.78 19.47 3.38
CA ASP A 133 -26.06 18.79 2.12
C ASP A 133 -24.78 18.52 1.32
N THR A 134 -23.75 19.36 1.49
CA THR A 134 -22.42 19.14 0.90
C THR A 134 -21.59 18.17 1.75
N ILE A 135 -21.66 18.26 3.08
CA ILE A 135 -20.78 17.52 4.00
C ILE A 135 -21.25 16.08 4.20
N MET A 136 -22.55 15.86 4.39
CA MET A 136 -23.10 14.54 4.74
C MET A 136 -22.80 13.48 3.68
N PRO A 137 -22.96 13.73 2.36
CA PRO A 137 -22.62 12.74 1.34
C PRO A 137 -21.15 12.32 1.35
N ILE A 138 -20.23 13.23 1.74
CA ILE A 138 -18.80 12.93 1.88
C ILE A 138 -18.57 12.03 3.11
N LEU A 139 -19.19 12.35 4.25
CA LEU A 139 -19.05 11.56 5.48
C LEU A 139 -19.59 10.13 5.36
N VAL A 140 -20.63 9.93 4.54
CA VAL A 140 -21.23 8.62 4.27
C VAL A 140 -20.61 7.95 3.01
N LEU A 141 -19.57 8.56 2.43
CA LEU A 141 -18.85 8.04 1.26
C LEU A 141 -19.75 7.82 0.03
N GLN A 142 -20.81 8.62 -0.11
CA GLN A 142 -21.64 8.67 -1.32
C GLN A 142 -21.00 9.55 -2.40
N VAL A 143 -20.31 10.61 -1.96
CA VAL A 143 -19.49 11.48 -2.82
C VAL A 143 -18.05 11.28 -2.38
N ILE A 144 -17.19 10.93 -3.33
CA ILE A 144 -15.74 10.81 -3.11
C ILE A 144 -15.08 12.01 -3.78
N PRO A 145 -14.63 13.02 -3.02
CA PRO A 145 -14.05 14.22 -3.60
C PRO A 145 -12.72 13.95 -4.29
N GLY A 146 -12.47 14.72 -5.35
CA GLY A 146 -11.25 14.68 -6.15
C GLY A 146 -9.96 14.80 -5.33
N TRP A 147 -8.90 14.17 -5.82
CA TRP A 147 -7.51 14.34 -5.35
C TRP A 147 -7.21 13.80 -3.94
N SER A 148 -8.18 13.14 -3.29
CA SER A 148 -8.06 12.59 -1.94
C SER A 148 -8.51 11.13 -1.84
N GLU A 149 -8.98 10.55 -2.94
CA GLU A 149 -9.59 9.22 -3.02
C GLU A 149 -8.61 8.11 -2.58
N PHE A 150 -7.31 8.33 -2.77
CA PHE A 150 -6.28 7.41 -2.29
C PHE A 150 -6.28 7.28 -0.75
N LEU A 151 -6.57 8.36 -0.01
CA LEU A 151 -6.55 8.35 1.46
C LEU A 151 -7.62 7.42 2.03
N VAL A 152 -8.84 7.45 1.48
CA VAL A 152 -9.89 6.53 1.91
C VAL A 152 -9.48 5.08 1.60
N SER A 153 -8.85 4.80 0.46
CA SER A 153 -8.33 3.46 0.15
C SER A 153 -7.24 3.00 1.11
N PHE A 154 -6.28 3.85 1.49
CA PHE A 154 -5.28 3.51 2.52
C PHE A 154 -5.91 3.24 3.89
N SER A 155 -6.94 3.99 4.26
CA SER A 155 -7.71 3.78 5.48
C SER A 155 -8.44 2.42 5.46
N LEU A 156 -9.12 2.11 4.36
CA LEU A 156 -9.79 0.83 4.17
C LEU A 156 -8.82 -0.35 4.17
N ILE A 157 -7.65 -0.21 3.54
CA ILE A 157 -6.61 -1.26 3.55
C ILE A 157 -6.14 -1.57 4.97
N ILE A 158 -5.89 -0.56 5.82
CA ILE A 158 -5.45 -0.82 7.20
C ILE A 158 -6.59 -1.32 8.10
N PHE A 159 -7.83 -0.89 7.88
CA PHE A 159 -8.99 -1.49 8.55
C PHE A 159 -9.18 -2.95 8.14
N LEU A 160 -9.00 -3.27 6.86
CA LEU A 160 -9.02 -4.64 6.38
C LEU A 160 -7.88 -5.46 7.02
N GLY A 161 -6.67 -4.91 7.10
CA GLY A 161 -5.54 -5.53 7.80
C GLY A 161 -5.77 -5.71 9.30
N LEU A 162 -6.54 -4.83 9.94
CA LEU A 162 -6.93 -4.94 11.34
C LEU A 162 -7.96 -6.07 11.54
N VAL A 163 -9.01 -6.11 10.72
CA VAL A 163 -10.08 -7.13 10.78
C VAL A 163 -9.54 -8.51 10.42
N LEU A 164 -8.73 -8.60 9.35
CA LEU A 164 -8.13 -9.83 8.84
C LEU A 164 -6.74 -10.10 9.39
N PHE A 165 -6.37 -9.52 10.54
CA PHE A 165 -5.01 -9.58 11.08
C PHE A 165 -4.45 -11.00 11.17
N HIS A 166 -5.21 -11.90 11.80
CA HIS A 166 -4.81 -13.30 11.96
C HIS A 166 -4.75 -14.03 10.60
N SER A 167 -5.68 -13.74 9.69
CA SER A 167 -5.71 -14.32 8.35
C SER A 167 -4.49 -13.91 7.53
N PHE A 168 -4.08 -12.63 7.55
CA PHE A 168 -2.91 -12.15 6.81
C PHE A 168 -1.61 -12.78 7.34
N ILE A 169 -1.47 -12.93 8.66
CA ILE A 169 -0.33 -13.64 9.25
C ILE A 169 -0.36 -15.13 8.84
N TRP A 170 -1.53 -15.77 8.90
CA TRP A 170 -1.68 -17.18 8.57
C TRP A 170 -1.39 -17.48 7.09
N ILE A 171 -1.87 -16.64 6.18
CA ILE A 171 -1.63 -16.75 4.73
C ILE A 171 -0.16 -16.45 4.41
N SER A 172 0.42 -15.41 4.99
CA SER A 172 1.84 -15.06 4.76
C SER A 172 2.83 -16.10 5.27
N ASN A 173 2.40 -17.09 6.07
CA ASN A 173 3.22 -18.25 6.47
C ASN A 173 3.15 -19.40 5.45
N ARG A 174 2.28 -19.33 4.44
CA ARG A 174 2.04 -20.38 3.45
C ARG A 174 2.27 -19.83 2.03
N PRO A 175 3.50 -19.89 1.50
CA PRO A 175 3.85 -19.26 0.22
C PRO A 175 2.92 -19.66 -0.94
N THR A 176 2.57 -20.94 -1.07
CA THR A 176 1.68 -21.40 -2.14
C THR A 176 0.30 -20.75 -2.04
N LEU A 177 -0.31 -20.76 -0.84
CA LEU A 177 -1.62 -20.14 -0.61
C LEU A 177 -1.57 -18.63 -0.78
N PHE A 178 -0.49 -18.00 -0.32
CA PHE A 178 -0.25 -16.58 -0.49
C PHE A 178 -0.28 -16.17 -1.97
N TRP A 179 0.52 -16.84 -2.81
CA TRP A 179 0.56 -16.52 -4.23
C TRP A 179 -0.73 -16.87 -4.96
N MET A 180 -1.41 -17.97 -4.59
CA MET A 180 -2.74 -18.28 -5.12
C MET A 180 -3.77 -17.19 -4.80
N LEU A 181 -3.76 -16.66 -3.57
CA LEU A 181 -4.65 -15.57 -3.18
C LEU A 181 -4.33 -14.28 -3.94
N CYS A 182 -3.05 -13.90 -4.05
CA CYS A 182 -2.64 -12.74 -4.83
C CYS A 182 -3.07 -12.86 -6.30
N SER A 183 -2.91 -14.04 -6.91
CA SER A 183 -3.40 -14.30 -8.26
C SER A 183 -4.92 -14.19 -8.36
N LEU A 184 -5.67 -14.79 -7.42
CA LEU A 184 -7.13 -14.71 -7.41
C LEU A 184 -7.64 -13.27 -7.26
N LEU A 185 -6.99 -12.46 -6.44
CA LEU A 185 -7.29 -11.04 -6.28
C LEU A 185 -7.00 -10.27 -7.57
N LEU A 186 -5.92 -10.60 -8.29
CA LEU A 186 -5.66 -9.99 -9.60
C LEU A 186 -6.70 -10.40 -10.65
N VAL A 187 -7.28 -11.60 -10.59
CA VAL A 187 -8.40 -12.01 -11.48
C VAL A 187 -9.62 -11.10 -11.30
N THR A 188 -9.79 -10.46 -10.14
CA THR A 188 -10.88 -9.49 -9.92
C THR A 188 -10.75 -8.19 -10.71
N THR A 189 -9.65 -7.97 -11.44
CA THR A 189 -9.54 -6.85 -12.38
C THR A 189 -10.41 -7.03 -13.62
N TRP A 190 -10.96 -8.23 -13.86
CA TRP A 190 -11.93 -8.49 -14.94
C TRP A 190 -13.39 -8.23 -14.53
N ILE A 191 -13.62 -7.65 -13.35
CA ILE A 191 -14.96 -7.18 -12.97
C ILE A 191 -15.37 -6.04 -13.92
N ASP A 192 -16.60 -6.09 -14.42
CA ASP A 192 -17.17 -5.00 -15.21
C ASP A 192 -17.52 -3.81 -14.30
N TYR A 193 -16.63 -2.81 -14.27
CA TYR A 193 -16.79 -1.62 -13.43
C TYR A 193 -17.99 -0.75 -13.79
N SER A 194 -18.56 -0.90 -14.99
CA SER A 194 -19.76 -0.14 -15.39
C SER A 194 -21.03 -0.60 -14.66
N SER A 195 -21.02 -1.83 -14.13
CA SER A 195 -22.13 -2.37 -13.34
C SER A 195 -22.17 -1.84 -11.90
N ILE A 196 -21.12 -1.15 -11.45
CA ILE A 196 -20.95 -0.72 -10.06
C ILE A 196 -21.25 0.76 -9.95
N THR A 197 -22.49 1.07 -9.58
CA THR A 197 -22.98 2.46 -9.45
C THR A 197 -22.93 3.00 -8.02
N ILE A 198 -22.74 2.12 -7.03
CA ILE A 198 -22.67 2.49 -5.61
C ILE A 198 -21.24 2.91 -5.28
N ALA A 199 -21.04 4.17 -4.89
CA ALA A 199 -19.71 4.74 -4.60
C ALA A 199 -18.92 3.94 -3.56
N GLN A 200 -19.56 3.49 -2.47
CA GLN A 200 -18.91 2.70 -1.42
C GLN A 200 -18.41 1.35 -1.94
N LEU A 201 -19.16 0.72 -2.85
CA LEU A 201 -18.74 -0.51 -3.50
C LEU A 201 -17.60 -0.24 -4.50
N GLY A 202 -17.67 0.89 -5.21
CA GLY A 202 -16.59 1.38 -6.08
C GLY A 202 -15.25 1.52 -5.36
N LEU A 203 -15.23 1.96 -4.10
CA LEU A 203 -14.00 2.01 -3.29
C LEU A 203 -13.37 0.63 -3.05
N LEU A 204 -14.16 -0.44 -3.07
CA LEU A 204 -13.67 -1.80 -2.84
C LEU A 204 -13.25 -2.50 -4.13
N VAL A 205 -14.09 -2.41 -5.16
CA VAL A 205 -13.97 -3.24 -6.37
C VAL A 205 -13.86 -2.45 -7.67
N GLY A 206 -13.97 -1.11 -7.64
CA GLY A 206 -13.83 -0.24 -8.80
C GLY A 206 -15.17 0.22 -9.36
N SER A 207 -15.20 1.37 -10.02
CA SER A 207 -16.39 1.93 -10.69
C SER A 207 -15.95 2.85 -11.83
N THR A 208 -16.80 3.00 -12.85
CA THR A 208 -16.63 4.02 -13.90
C THR A 208 -17.25 5.37 -13.52
N ASP A 209 -18.16 5.39 -12.54
CA ASP A 209 -18.91 6.58 -12.17
C ASP A 209 -18.11 7.52 -11.26
N VAL A 210 -17.10 6.97 -10.59
CA VAL A 210 -16.26 7.68 -9.62
C VAL A 210 -14.81 7.24 -9.79
N VAL A 211 -13.88 8.20 -9.74
CA VAL A 211 -12.44 7.91 -9.67
C VAL A 211 -12.16 7.17 -8.36
N THR A 212 -11.67 5.94 -8.45
CA THR A 212 -11.50 5.07 -7.29
C THR A 212 -10.16 4.34 -7.34
N PHE A 213 -9.61 4.03 -6.16
CA PHE A 213 -8.46 3.16 -6.00
C PHE A 213 -8.92 1.87 -5.31
N PRO A 214 -9.40 0.88 -6.07
CA PRO A 214 -10.20 -0.19 -5.50
C PRO A 214 -9.37 -1.15 -4.64
N VAL A 215 -9.77 -1.26 -3.37
CA VAL A 215 -8.99 -1.93 -2.32
C VAL A 215 -8.70 -3.39 -2.66
N VAL A 216 -9.65 -4.13 -3.24
CA VAL A 216 -9.53 -5.56 -3.54
C VAL A 216 -8.44 -5.80 -4.59
N GLN A 217 -8.44 -5.03 -5.67
CA GLN A 217 -7.49 -5.17 -6.78
C GLN A 217 -6.08 -4.70 -6.39
N TYR A 218 -5.96 -3.78 -5.43
CA TYR A 218 -4.66 -3.34 -4.92
C TYR A 218 -4.13 -4.16 -3.73
N LEU A 219 -4.98 -4.98 -3.11
CA LEU A 219 -4.60 -5.84 -1.99
C LEU A 219 -3.42 -6.79 -2.29
N PRO A 220 -3.23 -7.35 -3.51
CA PRO A 220 -2.03 -8.12 -3.85
C PRO A 220 -0.74 -7.36 -3.55
N PHE A 221 -0.64 -6.09 -3.93
CA PHE A 221 0.58 -5.29 -3.70
C PHE A 221 0.84 -5.09 -2.21
N TYR A 222 -0.22 -4.84 -1.43
CA TYR A 222 -0.13 -4.73 0.03
C TYR A 222 0.36 -6.04 0.67
N LEU A 223 -0.23 -7.16 0.27
CA LEU A 223 0.15 -8.49 0.74
C LEU A 223 1.59 -8.85 0.35
N ILE A 224 2.01 -8.53 -0.88
CA ILE A 224 3.38 -8.72 -1.37
C ILE A 224 4.36 -7.87 -0.54
N GLY A 225 3.99 -6.63 -0.21
CA GLY A 225 4.76 -5.80 0.73
C GLY A 225 4.97 -6.47 2.08
N ILE A 226 3.91 -7.01 2.67
CA ILE A 226 3.97 -7.78 3.93
C ILE A 226 4.92 -8.97 3.79
N TYR A 227 4.79 -9.74 2.71
CA TYR A 227 5.58 -10.93 2.44
C TYR A 227 7.07 -10.59 2.28
N PHE A 228 7.40 -9.54 1.54
CA PHE A 228 8.78 -9.10 1.31
C PHE A 228 9.44 -8.64 2.61
N ALA A 229 8.74 -7.86 3.43
CA ALA A 229 9.25 -7.44 4.74
C ALA A 229 9.49 -8.64 5.67
N LYS A 230 8.55 -9.59 5.69
CA LYS A 230 8.60 -10.75 6.57
C LYS A 230 9.77 -11.67 6.26
N TYR A 231 9.97 -11.98 4.98
CA TYR A 231 11.05 -12.85 4.53
C TYR A 231 12.35 -12.11 4.23
N ARG A 232 12.39 -10.79 4.45
CA ARG A 232 13.53 -9.90 4.18
C ARG A 232 14.07 -10.12 2.77
N ILE A 233 13.17 -10.12 1.80
CA ILE A 233 13.51 -10.36 0.39
C ILE A 233 14.24 -9.13 -0.13
N ASP A 234 15.55 -9.27 -0.33
CA ASP A 234 16.36 -8.30 -1.05
C ASP A 234 16.03 -8.34 -2.55
N PHE A 235 16.64 -7.46 -3.36
CA PHE A 235 16.38 -7.40 -4.79
C PHE A 235 16.61 -8.76 -5.49
N GLN A 236 15.61 -9.23 -6.23
CA GLN A 236 15.71 -10.45 -7.04
C GLN A 236 15.19 -10.21 -8.46
N TRP A 237 15.99 -10.59 -9.44
CA TRP A 237 15.66 -10.48 -10.86
C TRP A 237 14.35 -11.15 -11.24
N LYS A 238 14.02 -12.29 -10.62
CA LYS A 238 12.75 -12.99 -10.86
C LYS A 238 11.54 -12.08 -10.61
N TYR A 239 11.49 -11.40 -9.47
CA TYR A 239 10.37 -10.53 -9.14
C TYR A 239 10.36 -9.27 -9.99
N PHE A 240 11.54 -8.72 -10.29
CA PHE A 240 11.68 -7.59 -11.21
C PHE A 240 11.11 -7.92 -12.60
N LEU A 241 11.50 -9.06 -13.19
CA LEU A 241 11.01 -9.48 -14.51
C LEU A 241 9.49 -9.71 -14.49
N ILE A 242 8.94 -10.33 -13.44
CA ILE A 242 7.48 -10.50 -13.31
C ILE A 242 6.78 -9.14 -13.24
N SER A 243 7.29 -8.20 -12.45
CA SER A 243 6.71 -6.85 -12.37
C SER A 243 6.82 -6.09 -13.68
N LEU A 244 7.92 -6.25 -14.42
CA LEU A 244 8.13 -5.64 -15.72
C LEU A 244 7.13 -6.16 -16.74
N VAL A 245 6.97 -7.48 -16.83
CA VAL A 245 5.99 -8.12 -17.73
C VAL A 245 4.58 -7.68 -17.38
N GLY A 246 4.21 -7.68 -16.09
CA GLY A 246 2.89 -7.22 -15.65
C GLY A 246 2.62 -5.75 -15.98
N THR A 247 3.64 -4.89 -15.86
CA THR A 247 3.55 -3.47 -16.22
C THR A 247 3.37 -3.27 -17.71
N ILE A 248 4.14 -4.00 -18.53
CA ILE A 248 4.04 -3.95 -19.99
C ILE A 248 2.64 -4.40 -20.45
N LEU A 249 2.15 -5.54 -19.93
CA LEU A 249 0.83 -6.07 -20.27
C LEU A 249 -0.34 -5.14 -19.90
N PHE A 250 -0.15 -4.27 -18.91
CA PHE A 250 -1.18 -3.31 -18.51
C PHE A 250 -1.19 -2.05 -19.38
N ILE A 251 -0.04 -1.66 -19.91
CA ILE A 251 0.14 -0.42 -20.67
C ILE A 251 0.02 -0.64 -22.18
N SER A 252 0.30 -1.86 -22.66
CA SER A 252 0.11 -2.30 -24.04
C SER A 252 -1.36 -2.43 -24.41
#